data_AF-A0A7Z7PZ01-F1
#
_entry.id   AF-A0A7Z7PZ01-F1
#
_cell.length_a   1.000
_cell.length_b   1.000
_cell.length_c   1.000
_cell.angle_alpha   90.00
_cell.angle_beta   90.00
_cell.angle_gamma   90.00
#
_symmetry.space_group_name_H-M   'P 1'
#
loop_
_entity.id
_entity.type
_entity.pdbx_description
1 polymer ?
#
loop_
_entity_poly.entity_id
_entity_poly.type
_entity_poly.pdbx_seq_one_letter_code
_entity_poly.pdbx_strand_id
1 'polypeptide(L)'
;MSIIWNNINDGFLPELEEPVLIAKEPTDDLITNCKLGMVLERSITAENGWFVGSHIIDFKSRGYWSYLLENTLVIPNTEDITILANLLQEYLVKLQLFDKKIQFVSACMIKSGNGLYALDYYILGILNRSSSLIYGFDTLIRSSNFISAVHLIRPHLDNYLRLLAAWLVENPHDFAKAVWGGAAVRSFKDKDGRKMTDVYLKEKATADFTWITDVYDETSAFIHFSNKHIINATTLSSEKENTLKTFIGKTDNEVSYHSKLEAVISMIEISNIILKRIYGWIVTKRIKG
;
A
#
# COMPACT_ATOMS: atom_id res chain seq x y z
N MET A 1 8.27 16.70 3.82
CA MET A 1 7.57 15.75 4.70
C MET A 1 8.57 14.77 5.26
N SER A 2 8.61 14.64 6.58
CA SER A 2 9.54 13.80 7.30
C SER A 2 8.86 12.56 7.84
N ILE A 3 9.60 11.46 7.92
CA ILE A 3 9.15 10.27 8.65
C ILE A 3 9.06 10.58 10.15
N ILE A 4 8.04 10.05 10.81
CA ILE A 4 7.89 10.12 12.27
C ILE A 4 8.71 9.00 12.89
N TRP A 5 9.65 9.36 13.77
CA TRP A 5 10.54 8.43 14.44
C TRP A 5 10.19 8.32 15.92
N ASN A 6 10.08 7.08 16.41
CA ASN A 6 9.89 6.74 17.83
C ASN A 6 11.25 6.43 18.47
N ASN A 7 11.49 6.92 19.68
CA ASN A 7 12.70 6.63 20.45
C ASN A 7 12.46 5.43 21.37
N ILE A 8 13.34 4.43 21.33
CA ILE A 8 13.22 3.25 22.21
C ILE A 8 13.28 3.59 23.70
N ASN A 9 13.93 4.71 24.06
CA ASN A 9 14.07 5.14 25.45
C ASN A 9 12.77 5.70 26.02
N ASP A 10 11.79 6.01 25.16
CA ASP A 10 10.46 6.46 25.59
C ASP A 10 9.59 5.27 26.04
N GLY A 11 10.11 4.03 25.97
CA GLY A 11 9.41 2.81 26.38
C GLY A 11 8.49 2.22 25.31
N PHE A 12 8.44 2.82 24.12
CA PHE A 12 7.62 2.36 23.00
C PHE A 12 8.45 1.51 22.03
N LEU A 13 8.05 0.24 21.88
CA LEU A 13 8.58 -0.70 20.89
C LEU A 13 7.47 -1.13 19.94
N PRO A 14 7.79 -1.49 18.68
CA PRO A 14 6.81 -2.05 17.76
C PRO A 14 6.35 -3.44 18.22
N GLU A 15 5.28 -3.95 17.61
CA GLU A 15 4.82 -5.31 17.89
C GLU A 15 5.87 -6.35 17.47
N LEU A 16 5.80 -7.54 18.07
CA LEU A 16 6.69 -8.65 17.71
C LEU A 16 6.51 -9.01 16.24
N GLU A 17 7.63 -9.28 15.55
CA GLU A 17 7.68 -9.61 14.13
C GLU A 17 7.18 -8.51 13.17
N GLU A 18 6.81 -7.34 13.68
CA GLU A 18 6.38 -6.22 12.87
C GLU A 18 7.57 -5.61 12.09
N PRO A 19 7.46 -5.47 10.76
CA PRO A 19 8.52 -4.85 9.97
C PRO A 19 8.61 -3.34 10.23
N VAL A 20 9.79 -2.88 10.62
CA VAL A 20 10.08 -1.48 10.91
C VAL A 20 11.35 -0.98 10.24
N LEU A 21 11.40 0.33 10.01
CA LEU A 21 12.60 1.08 9.70
C LEU A 21 13.34 1.36 11.01
N ILE A 22 14.65 1.13 11.06
CA ILE A 22 15.47 1.44 12.25
C ILE A 22 16.67 2.31 11.89
N ALA A 23 16.96 3.30 12.74
CA ALA A 23 18.00 4.29 12.52
C ALA A 23 18.77 4.61 13.81
N LYS A 24 19.97 5.18 13.65
CA LYS A 24 20.76 5.71 14.77
C LYS A 24 20.20 7.02 15.31
N GLU A 25 19.68 7.85 14.40
CA GLU A 25 19.05 9.14 14.66
C GLU A 25 17.90 9.34 13.65
N PRO A 26 16.91 10.20 13.95
CA PRO A 26 15.86 10.56 13.01
C PRO A 26 16.43 11.07 11.68
N THR A 27 15.97 10.52 10.57
CA THR A 27 16.53 10.79 9.24
C THR A 27 15.47 10.71 8.16
N ASP A 28 15.66 11.51 7.11
CA ASP A 28 14.90 11.44 5.86
C ASP A 28 15.62 10.62 4.76
N ASP A 29 16.94 10.43 4.89
CA ASP A 29 17.71 9.54 4.03
C ASP A 29 17.57 8.09 4.51
N LEU A 30 16.55 7.41 3.99
CA LEU A 30 16.28 6.02 4.36
C LEU A 30 17.31 5.06 3.76
N ILE A 31 17.85 5.37 2.59
CA ILE A 31 18.71 4.45 1.83
C ILE A 31 20.06 4.28 2.53
N THR A 32 20.64 5.37 3.03
CA THR A 32 21.96 5.36 3.65
C THR A 32 21.88 5.08 5.15
N ASN A 33 20.91 5.68 5.84
CA ASN A 33 20.93 5.74 7.30
C ASN A 33 20.01 4.72 7.98
N CYS A 34 19.05 4.12 7.26
CA CYS A 34 18.11 3.15 7.83
C CYS A 34 18.50 1.70 7.54
N LYS A 35 17.98 0.80 8.37
CA LYS A 35 17.93 -0.65 8.11
C LYS A 35 16.51 -1.13 8.28
N LEU A 36 16.22 -2.27 7.65
CA LEU A 36 14.94 -2.97 7.79
C LEU A 36 15.09 -4.03 8.87
N GLY A 37 14.27 -3.95 9.92
CA GLY A 37 14.30 -4.88 11.03
C GLY A 37 12.92 -5.19 11.61
N MET A 38 12.90 -6.01 12.64
CA MET A 38 11.74 -6.33 13.47
C MET A 38 12.20 -6.65 14.89
N VAL A 39 11.29 -6.68 15.86
CA VAL A 39 11.59 -7.23 17.20
C VAL A 39 11.33 -8.73 17.20
N LEU A 40 12.28 -9.51 17.74
CA LEU A 40 12.11 -10.93 18.02
C LEU A 40 12.37 -11.21 19.50
N GLU A 41 11.62 -12.16 20.06
CA GLU A 41 11.84 -12.66 21.41
C GLU A 41 13.00 -13.68 21.41
N ARG A 42 14.02 -13.46 22.25
CA ARG A 42 15.12 -14.42 22.40
C ARG A 42 14.72 -15.53 23.36
N SER A 43 14.59 -16.76 22.85
CA SER A 43 14.20 -17.95 23.64
C SER A 43 15.15 -18.37 24.77
N ILE A 44 16.39 -17.85 24.83
CA ILE A 44 17.42 -18.34 25.77
C ILE A 44 17.94 -17.26 26.74
N THR A 45 17.84 -15.96 26.41
CA THR A 45 18.52 -14.89 27.19
C THR A 45 17.60 -13.77 27.69
N ALA A 46 16.30 -13.78 27.36
CA ALA A 46 15.33 -12.74 27.73
C ALA A 46 15.67 -11.29 27.29
N GLU A 47 16.76 -11.06 26.56
CA GLU A 47 17.11 -9.75 26.00
C GLU A 47 16.57 -9.63 24.58
N ASN A 48 15.51 -8.82 24.41
CA ASN A 48 14.98 -8.45 23.10
C ASN A 48 15.97 -7.56 22.35
N GLY A 49 16.01 -7.68 21.02
CA GLY A 49 16.85 -6.86 20.16
C GLY A 49 16.29 -6.73 18.74
N TRP A 50 16.92 -5.90 17.93
CA TRP A 50 16.55 -5.74 16.53
C TRP A 50 17.02 -6.92 15.71
N PHE A 51 16.10 -7.69 15.13
CA PHE A 51 16.43 -8.67 14.12
C PHE A 51 16.60 -7.98 12.76
N VAL A 52 17.79 -8.07 12.18
CA VAL A 52 18.18 -7.39 10.95
C VAL A 52 18.92 -8.37 10.05
N GLY A 53 18.27 -8.74 8.94
CA GLY A 53 18.86 -9.72 8.02
C GLY A 53 18.81 -11.12 8.64
N SER A 54 19.97 -11.59 9.11
CA SER A 54 20.18 -12.88 9.77
C SER A 54 20.77 -12.73 11.18
N HIS A 55 20.86 -11.50 11.71
CA HIS A 55 21.52 -11.21 12.99
C HIS A 55 20.61 -10.40 13.90
N ILE A 56 20.76 -10.61 15.21
CA ILE A 56 20.15 -9.74 16.23
C ILE A 56 21.19 -8.71 16.66
N ILE A 57 20.83 -7.42 16.62
CA ILE A 57 21.64 -6.32 17.14
C ILE A 57 20.95 -5.67 18.34
N ASP A 58 21.74 -5.09 19.24
CA ASP A 58 21.25 -4.40 20.42
C ASP A 58 20.36 -3.19 20.06
N PHE A 59 19.30 -2.94 20.83
CA PHE A 59 18.42 -1.79 20.60
C PHE A 59 19.17 -0.46 20.59
N LYS A 60 20.13 -0.26 21.49
CA LYS A 60 20.95 0.98 21.58
C LYS A 60 21.80 1.22 20.35
N SER A 61 22.09 0.19 19.55
CA SER A 61 22.81 0.37 18.28
C SER A 61 22.01 1.19 17.26
N ARG A 62 20.67 1.19 17.40
CA ARG A 62 19.71 1.94 16.59
C ARG A 62 18.53 2.35 17.47
N GLY A 63 18.67 3.48 18.16
CA GLY A 63 17.70 3.96 19.15
C GLY A 63 16.38 4.49 18.59
N TYR A 64 16.24 4.59 17.27
CA TYR A 64 15.04 5.12 16.64
C TYR A 64 14.42 4.13 15.67
N TRP A 65 13.09 4.08 15.66
CA TRP A 65 12.34 3.24 14.74
C TRP A 65 11.12 3.96 14.16
N SER A 66 10.65 3.51 13.00
CA SER A 66 9.43 3.99 12.35
C SER A 66 8.73 2.82 11.70
N TYR A 67 7.40 2.89 11.66
CA TYR A 67 6.57 1.95 10.94
C TYR A 67 6.93 1.88 9.45
N LEU A 68 7.16 0.67 8.94
CA LEU A 68 7.22 0.45 7.50
C LEU A 68 5.81 0.52 6.90
N LEU A 69 4.86 -0.17 7.53
CA LEU A 69 3.45 -0.23 7.13
C LEU A 69 2.67 0.79 7.97
N GLU A 70 1.80 1.59 7.36
CA GLU A 70 0.96 2.49 8.16
C GLU A 70 -0.02 1.69 9.03
N ASN A 71 -0.22 2.14 10.27
CA ASN A 71 -1.25 1.60 11.15
C ASN A 71 -2.65 1.87 10.59
N THR A 72 -3.62 1.10 11.07
CA THR A 72 -5.04 1.29 10.72
C THR A 72 -5.47 2.73 10.93
N LEU A 73 -6.00 3.33 9.88
CA LEU A 73 -6.50 4.70 9.87
C LEU A 73 -8.00 4.72 10.14
N VAL A 74 -8.45 5.69 10.95
CA VAL A 74 -9.85 5.80 11.36
C VAL A 74 -10.40 7.15 10.92
N ILE A 75 -11.63 7.18 10.44
CA ILE A 75 -12.35 8.41 10.17
C ILE A 75 -13.20 8.74 11.42
N PRO A 76 -13.02 9.90 12.06
CA PRO A 76 -13.81 10.27 13.22
C PRO A 76 -15.28 10.45 12.82
N ASN A 77 -16.20 10.07 13.71
CA ASN A 77 -17.62 10.30 13.54
C ASN A 77 -17.95 11.78 13.80
N THR A 78 -17.69 12.63 12.82
CA THR A 78 -17.93 14.08 12.85
C THR A 78 -18.24 14.60 11.46
N GLU A 79 -19.01 15.69 11.39
CA GLU A 79 -19.28 16.46 10.17
C GLU A 79 -18.49 17.78 10.14
N ASP A 80 -17.59 18.01 11.11
CA ASP A 80 -16.74 19.20 11.13
C ASP A 80 -15.73 19.16 9.97
N ILE A 81 -16.00 19.99 8.97
CA ILE A 81 -15.20 20.12 7.75
C ILE A 81 -13.74 20.49 8.07
N THR A 82 -13.47 21.28 9.11
CA THR A 82 -12.11 21.68 9.46
C THR A 82 -11.32 20.48 9.97
N ILE A 83 -11.94 19.66 10.83
CA ILE A 83 -11.33 18.43 11.34
C ILE A 83 -11.07 17.47 10.20
N LEU A 84 -12.07 17.22 9.35
CA LEU A 84 -11.97 16.28 8.24
C LEU A 84 -10.97 16.74 7.17
N ALA A 85 -10.88 18.05 6.90
CA ALA A 85 -9.92 18.61 5.96
C ALA A 85 -8.47 18.48 6.46
N ASN A 86 -8.23 18.75 7.75
CA ASN A 86 -6.92 18.57 8.36
C ASN A 86 -6.51 17.10 8.34
N LEU A 87 -7.43 16.19 8.67
CA LEU A 87 -7.19 14.75 8.61
C LEU A 87 -6.89 14.28 7.19
N LEU A 88 -7.59 14.82 6.19
CA LEU A 88 -7.30 14.50 4.79
C LEU A 88 -5.88 14.91 4.41
N GLN A 89 -5.42 16.08 4.85
CA GLN A 89 -4.03 16.49 4.61
C GLN A 89 -3.03 15.57 5.30
N GLU A 90 -3.30 15.16 6.54
CA GLU A 90 -2.47 14.20 7.27
C GLU A 90 -2.35 12.87 6.50
N TYR A 91 -3.48 12.32 6.03
CA TYR A 91 -3.48 11.04 5.33
C TYR A 91 -2.83 11.14 3.95
N LEU A 92 -2.97 12.25 3.24
CA LEU A 92 -2.23 12.48 2.00
C LEU A 92 -0.72 12.55 2.25
N VAL A 93 -0.28 13.18 3.35
CA VAL A 93 1.14 13.19 3.75
C VAL A 93 1.64 11.77 4.02
N LYS A 94 0.87 10.95 4.75
CA LYS A 94 1.18 9.53 4.98
C LYS A 94 1.29 8.76 3.67
N LEU A 95 0.35 8.95 2.75
CA LEU A 95 0.35 8.33 1.44
C LEU A 95 1.60 8.73 0.61
N GLN A 96 1.98 10.01 0.62
CA GLN A 96 3.17 10.50 -0.07
C GLN A 96 4.47 9.90 0.48
N LEU A 97 4.54 9.57 1.78
CA LEU A 97 5.71 8.91 2.38
C LEU A 97 5.93 7.48 1.86
N PHE A 98 4.93 6.84 1.23
CA PHE A 98 5.14 5.55 0.59
C PHE A 98 6.17 5.58 -0.54
N ASP A 99 6.38 6.71 -1.23
CA ASP A 99 7.43 6.80 -2.27
C ASP A 99 8.82 6.51 -1.68
N LYS A 100 9.15 7.16 -0.55
CA LYS A 100 10.40 6.91 0.19
C LYS A 100 10.48 5.46 0.68
N LYS A 101 9.38 4.92 1.21
CA LYS A 101 9.30 3.54 1.70
C LYS A 101 9.49 2.53 0.56
N ILE A 102 8.87 2.76 -0.60
CA ILE A 102 8.99 1.94 -1.81
C ILE A 102 10.45 1.92 -2.30
N GLN A 103 11.10 3.08 -2.40
CA GLN A 103 12.51 3.17 -2.78
C GLN A 103 13.40 2.40 -1.80
N PHE A 104 13.15 2.56 -0.50
CA PHE A 104 13.87 1.84 0.54
C PHE A 104 13.72 0.32 0.47
N VAL A 105 12.49 -0.20 0.37
CA VAL A 105 12.29 -1.65 0.26
C VAL A 105 12.84 -2.21 -1.04
N SER A 106 12.79 -1.45 -2.14
CA SER A 106 13.39 -1.84 -3.41
C SER A 106 14.89 -2.04 -3.27
N ALA A 107 15.57 -1.07 -2.65
CA ALA A 107 17.00 -1.16 -2.37
C ALA A 107 17.34 -2.33 -1.44
N CYS A 108 16.52 -2.57 -0.42
CA CYS A 108 16.69 -3.72 0.48
C CYS A 108 16.53 -5.06 -0.25
N MET A 109 15.54 -5.19 -1.14
CA MET A 109 15.28 -6.39 -1.93
C MET A 109 16.42 -6.72 -2.89
N ILE A 110 16.92 -5.71 -3.60
CA ILE A 110 18.06 -5.84 -4.52
C ILE A 110 19.32 -6.32 -3.78
N LYS A 111 19.57 -5.79 -2.57
CA LYS A 111 20.75 -6.12 -1.76
C LYS A 111 20.61 -7.41 -0.93
N SER A 112 19.46 -8.08 -0.95
CA SER A 112 19.21 -9.28 -0.15
C SER A 112 19.50 -10.57 -0.92
N GLY A 113 19.92 -11.63 -0.22
CA GLY A 113 20.27 -12.94 -0.81
C GLY A 113 21.58 -12.93 -1.60
N ASN A 114 21.88 -14.00 -2.34
CA ASN A 114 23.11 -14.12 -3.14
C ASN A 114 23.01 -13.54 -4.56
N GLY A 115 21.93 -12.85 -4.91
CA GLY A 115 21.79 -12.24 -6.23
C GLY A 115 20.40 -11.69 -6.57
N LEU A 116 20.27 -11.31 -7.84
CA LEU A 116 19.02 -10.85 -8.43
C LEU A 116 18.27 -12.00 -9.08
N TYR A 117 16.97 -12.06 -8.85
CA TYR A 117 16.07 -13.08 -9.38
C TYR A 117 15.09 -12.47 -10.38
N ALA A 118 14.51 -13.32 -11.23
CA ALA A 118 13.46 -12.86 -12.14
C ALA A 118 12.25 -12.26 -11.38
N LEU A 119 11.97 -12.74 -10.17
CA LEU A 119 10.90 -12.14 -9.39
C LEU A 119 11.22 -10.69 -8.95
N ASP A 120 12.49 -10.35 -8.77
CA ASP A 120 12.90 -9.01 -8.32
C ASP A 120 12.48 -7.93 -9.32
N TYR A 121 12.77 -8.10 -10.61
CA TYR A 121 12.39 -7.06 -11.58
C TYR A 121 10.88 -7.02 -11.87
N TYR A 122 10.17 -8.13 -11.66
CA TYR A 122 8.71 -8.13 -11.70
C TYR A 122 8.14 -7.26 -10.58
N ILE A 123 8.68 -7.42 -9.36
CA ILE A 123 8.33 -6.58 -8.21
C ILE A 123 8.73 -5.11 -8.45
N LEU A 124 9.90 -4.84 -9.04
CA LEU A 124 10.30 -3.46 -9.37
C LEU A 124 9.30 -2.78 -10.33
N GLY A 125 8.76 -3.52 -11.30
CA GLY A 125 7.70 -3.03 -12.18
C GLY A 125 6.41 -2.68 -11.42
N ILE A 126 6.00 -3.53 -10.49
CA ILE A 126 4.84 -3.30 -9.60
C ILE A 126 5.07 -2.05 -8.71
N LEU A 127 6.27 -1.91 -8.14
CA LEU A 127 6.63 -0.81 -7.26
C LEU A 127 6.71 0.53 -7.99
N ASN A 128 7.27 0.54 -9.20
CA ASN A 128 7.29 1.72 -10.05
C ASN A 128 5.87 2.17 -10.42
N ARG A 129 5.01 1.23 -10.85
CA ARG A 129 3.61 1.53 -11.15
C ARG A 129 2.86 2.02 -9.90
N SER A 130 3.13 1.45 -8.74
CA SER A 130 2.55 1.88 -7.46
C SER A 130 2.90 3.33 -7.14
N SER A 131 4.17 3.70 -7.27
CA SER A 131 4.63 5.09 -7.02
C SER A 131 3.97 6.08 -7.97
N SER A 132 3.86 5.74 -9.27
CA SER A 132 3.16 6.57 -10.25
C SER A 132 1.67 6.74 -9.96
N LEU A 133 0.99 5.67 -9.52
CA LEU A 133 -0.44 5.72 -9.17
C LEU A 133 -0.68 6.56 -7.92
N ILE A 134 0.18 6.41 -6.90
CA ILE A 134 0.13 7.22 -5.68
C ILE A 134 0.29 8.70 -6.01
N TYR A 135 1.31 9.05 -6.80
CA TYR A 135 1.57 10.43 -7.20
C TYR A 135 0.41 11.02 -8.02
N GLY A 136 -0.13 10.25 -8.98
CA GLY A 136 -1.28 10.66 -9.77
C GLY A 136 -2.53 10.88 -8.92
N PHE A 137 -2.79 9.97 -7.97
CA PHE A 137 -3.92 10.06 -7.05
C PHE A 137 -3.83 11.31 -6.16
N ASP A 138 -2.68 11.52 -5.51
CA ASP A 138 -2.44 12.70 -4.66
C ASP A 138 -2.62 14.01 -5.44
N THR A 139 -2.05 14.08 -6.65
CA THR A 139 -2.19 15.23 -7.55
C THR A 139 -3.67 15.52 -7.85
N LEU A 140 -4.45 14.48 -8.19
CA LEU A 140 -5.86 14.62 -8.55
C LEU A 140 -6.71 15.04 -7.35
N ILE A 141 -6.51 14.45 -6.17
CA ILE A 141 -7.22 14.85 -4.94
C ILE A 141 -6.93 16.31 -4.60
N ARG A 142 -5.67 16.75 -4.65
CA ARG A 142 -5.28 18.13 -4.36
C ARG A 142 -5.81 19.13 -5.39
N SER A 143 -5.95 18.70 -6.65
CA SER A 143 -6.58 19.49 -7.71
C SER A 143 -8.11 19.52 -7.65
N SER A 144 -8.71 18.89 -6.62
CA SER A 144 -10.16 18.69 -6.50
C SER A 144 -10.73 17.99 -7.72
N ASN A 145 -10.11 16.90 -8.17
CA ASN A 145 -10.62 16.02 -9.21
C ASN A 145 -10.76 14.59 -8.68
N PHE A 146 -11.70 14.41 -7.75
CA PHE A 146 -11.99 13.18 -7.05
C PHE A 146 -12.44 12.07 -8.00
N ILE A 147 -13.33 12.38 -8.95
CA ILE A 147 -13.83 11.37 -9.89
C ILE A 147 -12.66 10.74 -10.64
N SER A 148 -11.71 11.51 -11.15
CA SER A 148 -10.54 10.93 -11.80
C SER A 148 -9.59 10.24 -10.80
N ALA A 149 -9.46 10.77 -9.58
CA ALA A 149 -8.61 10.17 -8.55
C ALA A 149 -9.07 8.75 -8.17
N VAL A 150 -10.37 8.54 -7.91
CA VAL A 150 -10.87 7.23 -7.46
C VAL A 150 -10.68 6.11 -8.49
N HIS A 151 -10.56 6.45 -9.78
CA HIS A 151 -10.22 5.46 -10.81
C HIS A 151 -8.84 4.86 -10.61
N LEU A 152 -7.91 5.54 -9.92
CA LEU A 152 -6.55 5.06 -9.69
C LEU A 152 -6.46 4.03 -8.55
N ILE A 153 -7.49 3.91 -7.72
CA ILE A 153 -7.55 2.91 -6.65
C ILE A 153 -7.63 1.51 -7.24
N ARG A 154 -8.50 1.30 -8.25
CA ARG A 154 -8.66 0.01 -8.93
C ARG A 154 -7.35 -0.55 -9.54
N PRO A 155 -6.60 0.18 -10.39
CA PRO A 155 -5.34 -0.28 -10.93
C PRO A 155 -4.25 -0.44 -9.86
N HIS A 156 -4.34 0.27 -8.73
CA HIS A 156 -3.45 0.06 -7.59
C HIS A 156 -3.78 -1.26 -6.87
N LEU A 157 -5.06 -1.55 -6.66
CA LEU A 157 -5.49 -2.86 -6.15
C LEU A 157 -5.08 -3.98 -7.13
N ASP A 158 -5.21 -3.75 -8.44
CA ASP A 158 -4.74 -4.71 -9.44
C ASP A 158 -3.23 -4.96 -9.32
N ASN A 159 -2.40 -3.94 -9.06
CA ASN A 159 -0.97 -4.17 -8.78
C ASN A 159 -0.78 -5.21 -7.68
N TYR A 160 -1.52 -5.09 -6.57
CA TYR A 160 -1.49 -6.08 -5.52
C TYR A 160 -1.97 -7.46 -5.99
N LEU A 161 -3.08 -7.55 -6.73
CA LEU A 161 -3.59 -8.84 -7.23
C LEU A 161 -2.60 -9.54 -8.16
N ARG A 162 -1.90 -8.79 -9.01
CA ARG A 162 -0.87 -9.33 -9.91
C ARG A 162 0.39 -9.74 -9.12
N LEU A 163 0.75 -8.97 -8.10
CA LEU A 163 1.78 -9.37 -7.15
C LEU A 163 1.41 -10.69 -6.47
N LEU A 164 0.19 -10.81 -5.93
CA LEU A 164 -0.31 -12.02 -5.27
C LEU A 164 -0.20 -13.27 -6.15
N ALA A 165 -0.46 -13.15 -7.46
CA ALA A 165 -0.34 -14.26 -8.40
C ALA A 165 1.06 -14.91 -8.37
N ALA A 166 2.12 -14.13 -8.16
CA ALA A 166 3.49 -14.66 -8.05
C ALA A 166 3.71 -15.54 -6.81
N TRP A 167 2.85 -15.45 -5.78
CA TRP A 167 2.87 -16.30 -4.59
C TRP A 167 1.93 -17.51 -4.68
N LEU A 168 1.07 -17.56 -5.70
CA LEU A 168 0.12 -18.65 -5.89
C LEU A 168 0.67 -19.74 -6.82
N VAL A 169 1.64 -19.41 -7.66
CA VAL A 169 2.32 -20.34 -8.57
C VAL A 169 3.38 -21.17 -7.85
N GLU A 170 3.67 -22.35 -8.39
CA GLU A 170 4.73 -23.23 -7.88
C GLU A 170 6.14 -22.66 -8.12
N ASN A 171 6.36 -22.04 -9.29
CA ASN A 171 7.65 -21.47 -9.69
C ASN A 171 7.53 -19.97 -9.98
N PRO A 172 7.69 -19.09 -8.96
CA PRO A 172 7.52 -17.63 -9.11
C PRO A 172 8.47 -16.99 -10.12
N HIS A 173 9.68 -17.54 -10.29
CA HIS A 173 10.67 -17.01 -11.22
C HIS A 173 10.30 -17.29 -12.68
N ASP A 174 9.77 -18.46 -12.99
CA ASP A 174 9.33 -18.78 -14.36
C ASP A 174 8.05 -18.03 -14.72
N PHE A 175 7.13 -17.89 -13.75
CA PHE A 175 6.00 -16.97 -13.86
C PHE A 175 6.45 -15.55 -14.21
N ALA A 176 7.39 -14.98 -13.42
CA ALA A 176 7.88 -13.63 -13.65
C ALA A 176 8.50 -13.45 -15.04
N LYS A 177 9.36 -14.38 -15.47
CA LYS A 177 9.96 -14.37 -16.82
C LYS A 177 8.90 -14.40 -17.92
N ALA A 178 7.90 -15.26 -17.78
CA ALA A 178 6.86 -15.41 -18.78
C ALA A 178 5.96 -14.15 -18.87
N VAL A 179 5.65 -13.52 -17.74
CA VAL A 179 4.89 -12.25 -17.74
C VAL A 179 5.72 -11.11 -18.36
N TRP A 180 7.03 -11.06 -18.12
CA TRP A 180 7.89 -10.11 -18.86
C TRP A 180 7.89 -10.35 -20.36
N GLY A 181 7.78 -11.61 -20.79
CA GLY A 181 7.59 -11.99 -22.19
C GLY A 181 6.21 -11.63 -22.76
N GLY A 182 5.32 -11.00 -21.98
CA GLY A 182 3.99 -10.57 -22.42
C GLY A 182 2.87 -11.56 -22.12
N ALA A 183 3.14 -12.66 -21.40
CA ALA A 183 2.09 -13.59 -21.00
C ALA A 183 1.12 -12.92 -20.02
N ALA A 184 -0.17 -13.09 -20.25
CA ALA A 184 -1.19 -12.53 -19.38
C ALA A 184 -1.30 -13.34 -18.07
N VAL A 185 -1.34 -12.68 -16.91
CA VAL A 185 -1.47 -13.36 -15.60
C VAL A 185 -2.65 -14.36 -15.57
N ARG A 186 -3.77 -14.02 -16.21
CA ARG A 186 -4.97 -14.88 -16.32
C ARG A 186 -4.77 -16.21 -17.07
N SER A 187 -3.70 -16.37 -17.85
CA SER A 187 -3.40 -17.63 -18.55
C SER A 187 -2.68 -18.63 -17.65
N PHE A 188 -2.10 -18.19 -16.54
CA PHE A 188 -1.42 -19.06 -15.60
C PHE A 188 -2.40 -19.74 -14.66
N LYS A 189 -1.96 -20.86 -14.11
CA LYS A 189 -2.66 -21.57 -13.04
C LYS A 189 -1.88 -21.43 -11.75
N ASP A 190 -2.59 -21.43 -10.63
CA ASP A 190 -1.97 -21.60 -9.32
C ASP A 190 -1.50 -23.05 -9.09
N LYS A 191 -0.91 -23.29 -7.92
CA LYS A 191 -0.46 -24.62 -7.47
C LYS A 191 -1.56 -25.69 -7.42
N ASP A 192 -2.83 -25.27 -7.31
CA ASP A 192 -4.00 -26.16 -7.27
C ASP A 192 -4.60 -26.37 -8.68
N GLY A 193 -3.96 -25.84 -9.72
CA GLY A 193 -4.37 -26.00 -11.12
C GLY A 193 -5.50 -25.07 -11.57
N ARG A 194 -5.89 -24.07 -10.78
CA ARG A 194 -6.96 -23.10 -11.08
C ARG A 194 -6.42 -21.89 -11.82
N LYS A 195 -7.11 -21.43 -12.86
CA LYS A 195 -6.71 -20.24 -13.64
C LYS A 195 -6.77 -18.98 -12.78
N MET A 196 -5.75 -18.13 -12.88
CA MET A 196 -5.62 -16.89 -12.11
C MET A 196 -6.36 -15.72 -12.75
N THR A 197 -7.67 -15.85 -12.93
CA THR A 197 -8.54 -14.74 -13.38
C THR A 197 -8.62 -13.65 -12.31
N ASP A 198 -9.10 -12.46 -12.69
CA ASP A 198 -9.25 -11.34 -11.73
C ASP A 198 -10.20 -11.68 -10.58
N VAL A 199 -11.30 -12.38 -10.89
CA VAL A 199 -12.24 -12.89 -9.88
C VAL A 199 -11.54 -13.86 -8.93
N TYR A 200 -10.74 -14.79 -9.45
CA TYR A 200 -10.02 -15.74 -8.61
C TYR A 200 -8.98 -15.08 -7.71
N LEU A 201 -8.22 -14.12 -8.25
CA LEU A 201 -7.25 -13.36 -7.48
C LEU A 201 -7.93 -12.49 -6.42
N LYS A 202 -9.09 -11.90 -6.73
CA LYS A 202 -9.93 -11.21 -5.74
C LYS A 202 -10.32 -12.17 -4.61
N GLU A 203 -10.87 -13.34 -4.92
CA GLU A 203 -11.26 -14.34 -3.90
C GLU A 203 -10.10 -14.73 -2.99
N LYS A 204 -8.91 -14.99 -3.55
CA LYS A 204 -7.71 -15.31 -2.77
C LYS A 204 -7.26 -14.15 -1.90
N ALA A 205 -7.35 -12.93 -2.41
CA ALA A 205 -6.99 -11.73 -1.67
C ALA A 205 -7.98 -11.45 -0.53
N THR A 206 -9.28 -11.64 -0.75
CA THR A 206 -10.36 -11.47 0.25
C THR A 206 -10.20 -12.41 1.43
N ALA A 207 -9.68 -13.62 1.20
CA ALA A 207 -9.42 -14.58 2.28
C ALA A 207 -8.39 -14.05 3.31
N ASP A 208 -7.43 -13.24 2.86
CA ASP A 208 -6.44 -12.59 3.72
C ASP A 208 -6.92 -11.22 4.22
N PHE A 209 -7.72 -10.50 3.42
CA PHE A 209 -8.15 -9.13 3.67
C PHE A 209 -9.60 -8.92 3.21
N THR A 210 -10.56 -9.02 4.12
CA THR A 210 -12.00 -9.02 3.81
C THR A 210 -12.47 -7.76 3.07
N TRP A 211 -11.87 -6.60 3.35
CA TRP A 211 -12.18 -5.31 2.72
C TRP A 211 -11.90 -5.26 1.21
N ILE A 212 -11.09 -6.18 0.68
CA ILE A 212 -10.71 -6.18 -0.75
C ILE A 212 -11.93 -6.36 -1.65
N THR A 213 -12.93 -7.13 -1.23
CA THR A 213 -14.16 -7.31 -2.02
C THR A 213 -14.85 -5.97 -2.24
N ASP A 214 -15.07 -5.22 -1.16
CA ASP A 214 -15.78 -3.95 -1.20
C ASP A 214 -15.00 -2.93 -2.04
N VAL A 215 -13.69 -2.78 -1.80
CA VAL A 215 -12.86 -1.85 -2.58
C VAL A 215 -12.83 -2.26 -4.06
N TYR A 216 -12.71 -3.55 -4.38
CA TYR A 216 -12.72 -4.04 -5.76
C TYR A 216 -14.03 -3.67 -6.45
N ASP A 217 -15.16 -4.02 -5.85
CA ASP A 217 -16.48 -3.90 -6.48
C ASP A 217 -16.87 -2.41 -6.58
N GLU A 218 -16.60 -1.63 -5.53
CA GLU A 218 -16.85 -0.19 -5.49
C GLU A 218 -16.03 0.58 -6.52
N THR A 219 -14.74 0.26 -6.66
CA THR A 219 -13.84 0.95 -7.61
C THR A 219 -14.02 0.47 -9.04
N SER A 220 -14.45 -0.78 -9.25
CA SER A 220 -14.81 -1.29 -10.59
C SER A 220 -16.03 -0.54 -11.17
N ALA A 221 -16.97 -0.14 -10.30
CA ALA A 221 -18.10 0.69 -10.70
C ALA A 221 -17.72 2.13 -11.10
N PHE A 222 -16.50 2.59 -10.79
CA PHE A 222 -15.95 3.83 -11.34
C PHE A 222 -15.23 3.59 -12.68
N ILE A 223 -14.64 2.42 -12.90
CA ILE A 223 -14.01 2.10 -14.20
C ILE A 223 -15.04 1.93 -15.33
N HIS A 224 -16.16 1.27 -15.02
CA HIS A 224 -17.26 1.09 -15.98
C HIS A 224 -18.32 2.16 -15.74
N PHE A 225 -18.77 2.82 -16.80
CA PHE A 225 -19.84 3.81 -16.69
C PHE A 225 -21.07 3.19 -15.99
N SER A 226 -21.52 3.84 -14.93
CA SER A 226 -22.47 3.31 -13.95
C SER A 226 -23.32 4.44 -13.35
N ASN A 227 -24.31 4.10 -12.53
CA ASN A 227 -25.10 5.06 -11.76
C ASN A 227 -24.24 6.01 -10.91
N LYS A 228 -23.05 5.59 -10.46
CA LYS A 228 -22.12 6.44 -9.72
C LYS A 228 -21.69 7.67 -10.51
N HIS A 229 -21.57 7.55 -11.82
CA HIS A 229 -21.22 8.67 -12.69
C HIS A 229 -22.36 9.69 -12.78
N ILE A 230 -23.60 9.19 -12.86
CA ILE A 230 -24.80 10.01 -12.93
C ILE A 230 -25.03 10.75 -11.61
N ILE A 231 -24.94 10.06 -10.47
CA ILE A 231 -25.19 10.63 -9.13
C ILE A 231 -24.09 11.64 -8.73
N ASN A 232 -22.84 11.43 -9.13
CA ASN A 232 -21.78 12.43 -8.90
C ASN A 232 -21.96 13.70 -9.74
N ALA A 233 -22.63 13.60 -10.89
CA ALA A 233 -22.89 14.77 -11.74
C ALA A 233 -24.24 15.43 -11.44
N THR A 234 -25.24 14.69 -10.96
CA THR A 234 -26.63 15.16 -10.85
C THR A 234 -27.21 14.85 -9.47
N THR A 235 -27.65 15.90 -8.77
CA THR A 235 -28.27 15.82 -7.44
C THR A 235 -29.68 16.43 -7.44
N LEU A 236 -30.49 16.13 -6.41
CA LEU A 236 -31.74 16.85 -6.19
C LEU A 236 -31.43 18.27 -5.71
N SER A 237 -32.15 19.24 -6.27
CA SER A 237 -32.08 20.62 -5.80
C SER A 237 -32.70 20.74 -4.42
N SER A 238 -31.98 21.36 -3.48
CA SER A 238 -32.50 21.74 -2.16
C SER A 238 -33.43 22.95 -2.21
N GLU A 239 -33.43 23.70 -3.33
CA GLU A 239 -34.17 24.96 -3.47
C GLU A 239 -35.59 24.78 -4.04
N LYS A 240 -35.82 23.70 -4.81
CA LYS A 240 -37.12 23.43 -5.46
C LYS A 240 -37.40 21.94 -5.50
N GLU A 241 -38.57 21.55 -5.00
CA GLU A 241 -39.08 20.18 -5.15
C GLU A 241 -39.10 19.76 -6.63
N ASN A 242 -38.81 18.48 -6.88
CA ASN A 242 -38.78 17.87 -8.23
C ASN A 242 -37.83 18.54 -9.24
N THR A 243 -36.81 19.26 -8.80
CA THR A 243 -35.78 19.83 -9.68
C THR A 243 -34.46 19.09 -9.53
N LEU A 244 -33.83 18.72 -10.65
CA LEU A 244 -32.48 18.16 -10.68
C LEU A 244 -31.46 19.26 -10.99
N LYS A 245 -30.32 19.21 -10.32
CA LYS A 245 -29.15 20.07 -10.58
C LYS A 245 -28.05 19.20 -11.16
N THR A 246 -27.59 19.50 -12.37
CA THR A 246 -26.44 18.82 -12.99
C THR A 246 -25.24 19.75 -13.00
N PHE A 247 -24.11 19.24 -12.56
CA PHE A 247 -22.82 19.90 -12.60
C PHE A 247 -21.96 19.31 -13.72
N ILE A 248 -21.37 20.20 -14.53
CA ILE A 248 -20.38 19.85 -15.56
C ILE A 248 -19.15 20.71 -15.31
N GLY A 249 -18.07 20.08 -14.89
CA GLY A 249 -16.82 20.76 -14.58
C GLY A 249 -15.69 19.78 -14.38
N LYS A 250 -14.45 20.31 -14.42
CA LYS A 250 -13.23 19.53 -14.20
C LYS A 250 -12.87 19.34 -12.72
N THR A 251 -13.60 20.03 -11.83
CA THR A 251 -13.38 20.00 -10.38
C THR A 251 -14.57 19.38 -9.67
N ASP A 252 -14.37 18.93 -8.44
CA ASP A 252 -15.37 18.36 -7.56
C ASP A 252 -16.57 19.30 -7.41
N ASN A 253 -17.77 18.70 -7.38
CA ASN A 253 -18.99 19.35 -6.95
C ASN A 253 -19.54 18.57 -5.75
N GLU A 254 -19.42 19.16 -4.56
CA GLU A 254 -20.03 18.64 -3.33
C GLU A 254 -19.52 17.23 -2.91
N VAL A 255 -18.31 16.83 -3.31
CA VAL A 255 -17.69 15.59 -2.83
C VAL A 255 -17.35 15.72 -1.34
N SER A 256 -17.88 14.81 -0.52
CA SER A 256 -17.66 14.81 0.93
C SER A 256 -16.20 14.52 1.30
N TYR A 257 -15.75 15.05 2.44
CA TYR A 257 -14.43 14.70 2.97
C TYR A 257 -14.34 13.23 3.40
N HIS A 258 -15.44 12.64 3.87
CA HIS A 258 -15.51 11.20 4.18
C HIS A 258 -15.12 10.35 2.97
N SER A 259 -15.71 10.62 1.79
CA SER A 259 -15.35 9.88 0.57
C SER A 259 -13.90 10.10 0.14
N LYS A 260 -13.36 11.31 0.33
CA LYS A 260 -11.93 11.59 0.07
C LYS A 260 -11.02 10.82 1.03
N LEU A 261 -11.39 10.74 2.31
CA LEU A 261 -10.66 10.00 3.33
C LEU A 261 -10.69 8.50 3.04
N GLU A 262 -11.86 7.92 2.74
CA GLU A 262 -11.99 6.50 2.34
C GLU A 262 -11.12 6.15 1.13
N ALA A 263 -11.07 7.04 0.13
CA ALA A 263 -10.24 6.87 -1.05
C ALA A 263 -8.74 6.86 -0.72
N VAL A 264 -8.28 7.78 0.14
CA VAL A 264 -6.87 7.85 0.58
C VAL A 264 -6.52 6.63 1.44
N ILE A 265 -7.40 6.22 2.36
CA ILE A 265 -7.22 5.01 3.18
C ILE A 265 -7.09 3.78 2.28
N SER A 266 -7.94 3.64 1.26
CA SER A 266 -7.84 2.54 0.29
C SER A 266 -6.48 2.50 -0.39
N MET A 267 -5.94 3.65 -0.82
CA MET A 267 -4.60 3.73 -1.41
C MET A 267 -3.49 3.32 -0.43
N ILE A 268 -3.62 3.73 0.84
CA ILE A 268 -2.67 3.39 1.91
C ILE A 268 -2.71 1.88 2.20
N GLU A 269 -3.89 1.31 2.40
CA GLU A 269 -4.06 -0.12 2.71
C GLU A 269 -3.55 -1.02 1.58
N ILE A 270 -3.82 -0.66 0.32
CA ILE A 270 -3.25 -1.37 -0.84
C ILE A 270 -1.71 -1.28 -0.82
N SER A 271 -1.16 -0.12 -0.47
CA SER A 271 0.29 0.06 -0.38
C SER A 271 0.90 -0.75 0.76
N ASN A 272 0.23 -0.84 1.91
CA ASN A 272 0.60 -1.68 3.04
C ASN A 272 0.74 -3.14 2.63
N ILE A 273 -0.28 -3.72 2.00
CA ILE A 273 -0.26 -5.13 1.62
C ILE A 273 0.77 -5.44 0.53
N ILE A 274 1.06 -4.49 -0.36
CA ILE A 274 2.17 -4.59 -1.33
C ILE A 274 3.51 -4.64 -0.60
N LEU A 275 3.78 -3.68 0.30
CA LEU A 275 5.04 -3.64 1.06
C LEU A 275 5.20 -4.87 1.97
N LYS A 276 4.12 -5.36 2.58
CA LYS A 276 4.12 -6.58 3.40
C LYS A 276 4.56 -7.81 2.60
N ARG A 277 4.07 -7.98 1.36
CA ARG A 277 4.50 -9.09 0.48
C ARG A 277 5.97 -8.98 0.10
N ILE A 278 6.43 -7.78 -0.24
CA ILE A 278 7.83 -7.52 -0.62
C ILE A 278 8.75 -7.78 0.57
N TYR A 279 8.35 -7.39 1.77
CA TYR A 279 9.07 -7.71 2.99
C TYR A 279 9.22 -9.23 3.17
N GLY A 280 8.16 -10.00 3.00
CA GLY A 280 8.22 -11.47 3.04
C GLY A 280 9.19 -12.05 2.01
N TRP A 281 9.27 -11.46 0.81
CA TRP A 281 10.26 -11.85 -0.20
C TRP A 281 11.69 -11.50 0.22
N ILE A 282 11.92 -10.30 0.75
CA ILE A 282 13.23 -9.88 1.31
C ILE A 282 13.72 -10.88 2.37
N VAL A 283 12.84 -11.26 3.30
CA VAL A 283 13.14 -12.26 4.34
C VAL A 283 13.46 -13.61 3.71
N THR A 284 12.66 -14.06 2.73
CA THR A 284 12.91 -15.32 2.01
C THR A 284 14.29 -15.33 1.34
N LYS A 285 14.66 -14.25 0.65
CA LYS A 285 16.00 -14.10 0.04
C LYS A 285 17.12 -14.16 1.08
N ARG A 286 16.93 -13.57 2.25
CA ARG A 286 17.96 -13.56 3.32
C ARG A 286 18.18 -14.95 3.94
N ILE A 287 17.16 -15.80 3.95
CA ILE A 287 17.21 -17.13 4.57
C ILE A 287 17.65 -18.19 3.55
N LYS A 288 17.07 -18.16 2.35
CA LYS A 288 17.21 -19.23 1.34
C LYS A 288 18.07 -18.85 0.14
N GLY A 289 18.28 -17.55 -0.04
CA GLY A 289 18.90 -16.99 -1.22
C GLY A 289 20.40 -17.02 -1.17
#